data_AF-A0A964U8V3-F1
#
_entry.id   AF-A0A964U8V3-F1
#
_cell.length_a   1.000
_cell.length_b   1.000
_cell.length_c   1.000
_cell.angle_alpha   90.00
_cell.angle_beta   90.00
_cell.angle_gamma   90.00
#
_symmetry.space_group_name_H-M   'P 1'
#
loop_
_entity.id
_entity.type
_entity.pdbx_description
1 polymer ?
#
loop_
_entity_poly.entity_id
_entity_poly.type
_entity_poly.pdbx_seq_one_letter_code
_entity_poly.pdbx_strand_id
1 'polypeptide(L)'
;MNAARKLVDIQPPQTRPDKDRRHHKRVQIRLPGKFLNEMSEEHAFTSVDVSCGGARLRSAERVPPGARIVCYFEELGRVACKVVRQCEDGFAVAFLTTPHKRDKLADRLTWLLNREALALREERAAPRYETSGPAVVRLSDGTALHCRVKDISLTGAGLEATASGAPAVGEVVTAGTLRGEVVRAEGREFGIRWIV
;
A
#
# COMPACT_ATOMS: atom_id res chain seq x y z
N MET A 1 -15.17 0.05 71.39
CA MET A 1 -16.32 0.02 70.48
C MET A 1 -16.41 1.40 69.83
N ASN A 2 -16.47 1.66 68.52
CA ASN A 2 -16.55 0.84 67.33
C ASN A 2 -15.90 1.61 66.15
N ALA A 3 -15.63 0.89 65.06
CA ALA A 3 -14.61 1.16 64.05
C ALA A 3 -14.93 2.24 63.01
N ALA A 4 -13.86 2.83 62.47
CA ALA A 4 -13.84 3.60 61.24
C ALA A 4 -14.22 2.74 60.02
N ARG A 5 -15.02 3.28 59.09
CA ARG A 5 -15.19 2.73 57.74
C ARG A 5 -15.09 3.87 56.72
N LYS A 6 -13.99 3.85 55.96
CA LYS A 6 -13.74 4.66 54.76
C LYS A 6 -14.78 4.34 53.68
N LEU A 7 -15.31 5.37 53.02
CA LEU A 7 -15.91 5.23 51.69
C LEU A 7 -14.83 4.74 50.71
N VAL A 8 -15.14 3.67 49.99
CA VAL A 8 -14.33 3.15 48.88
C VAL A 8 -14.90 3.74 47.60
N ASP A 9 -14.12 4.55 46.90
CA ASP A 9 -14.37 5.00 45.54
C ASP A 9 -14.52 3.78 44.62
N ILE A 10 -15.70 3.65 44.00
CA ILE A 10 -15.99 2.60 43.03
C ILE A 10 -15.56 3.12 41.66
N GLN A 11 -14.31 2.88 41.27
CA GLN A 11 -13.84 3.10 39.91
C GLN A 11 -14.59 2.14 38.96
N PRO A 12 -15.19 2.59 37.86
CA PRO A 12 -15.86 1.68 36.92
C PRO A 12 -14.86 0.67 36.32
N PRO A 13 -15.32 -0.55 35.96
CA PRO A 13 -14.45 -1.62 35.53
C PRO A 13 -13.69 -1.23 34.27
N GLN A 14 -12.37 -1.27 34.37
CA GLN A 14 -11.43 -1.12 33.26
C GLN A 14 -11.84 -2.08 32.13
N THR A 15 -12.13 -1.52 30.95
CA THR A 15 -12.39 -2.27 29.72
C THR A 15 -11.29 -3.30 29.51
N ARG A 16 -11.67 -4.58 29.52
CA ARG A 16 -10.80 -5.72 29.22
C ARG A 16 -10.10 -5.44 27.87
N PRO A 17 -8.78 -5.63 27.74
CA PRO A 17 -8.14 -5.49 26.45
C PRO A 17 -8.80 -6.49 25.49
N ASP A 18 -9.34 -5.94 24.41
CA ASP A 18 -9.97 -6.66 23.32
C ASP A 18 -9.09 -7.86 22.97
N LYS A 19 -9.61 -9.08 23.21
CA LYS A 19 -8.89 -10.35 23.11
C LYS A 19 -8.15 -10.36 21.78
N ASP A 20 -6.81 -10.40 21.79
CA ASP A 20 -6.02 -10.09 20.59
C ASP A 20 -6.38 -11.02 19.41
N ARG A 21 -7.22 -10.54 18.48
CA ARG A 21 -7.71 -11.29 17.30
C ARG A 21 -6.67 -11.33 16.17
N ARG A 22 -5.41 -10.96 16.44
CA ARG A 22 -4.37 -10.81 15.42
C ARG A 22 -3.68 -12.15 15.16
N HIS A 23 -3.69 -12.56 13.89
CA HIS A 23 -3.07 -13.81 13.46
C HIS A 23 -1.56 -13.71 13.18
N HIS A 24 -1.02 -12.50 13.07
CA HIS A 24 0.36 -12.25 12.61
C HIS A 24 1.09 -11.31 13.55
N LYS A 25 2.37 -11.61 13.80
CA LYS A 25 3.25 -10.73 14.59
C LYS A 25 3.38 -9.37 13.91
N ARG A 26 3.11 -8.31 14.67
CA ARG A 26 3.24 -6.92 14.22
C ARG A 26 4.57 -6.35 14.70
N VAL A 27 5.17 -5.54 13.85
CA VAL A 27 6.48 -4.91 14.09
C VAL A 27 6.28 -3.40 14.03
N GLN A 28 6.87 -2.68 14.98
CA GLN A 28 6.82 -1.22 15.01
C GLN A 28 7.86 -0.71 14.01
N ILE A 29 7.38 -0.24 12.85
CA ILE A 29 8.24 0.24 11.78
C ILE A 29 7.54 1.40 11.06
N ARG A 30 8.28 2.47 10.79
CA ARG A 30 7.80 3.66 10.10
C ARG A 30 8.17 3.60 8.63
N LEU A 31 7.22 3.16 7.82
CA LEU A 31 7.34 3.11 6.38
C LEU A 31 6.49 4.23 5.78
N PRO A 32 7.10 5.26 5.18
CA PRO A 32 6.37 6.24 4.40
C PRO A 32 5.74 5.59 3.16
N GLY A 33 4.68 6.21 2.67
CA GLY A 33 3.99 5.74 1.48
C GLY A 33 2.81 6.63 1.09
N LYS A 34 2.11 6.18 0.06
CA LYS A 34 0.89 6.82 -0.48
C LYS A 34 -0.19 5.78 -0.70
N PHE A 35 -1.44 6.15 -0.52
CA PHE A 35 -2.57 5.27 -0.82
C PHE A 35 -3.56 5.93 -1.77
N LEU A 36 -4.29 5.10 -2.53
CA LEU A 36 -5.51 5.50 -3.22
C LEU A 36 -6.73 5.19 -2.40
N ASN A 37 -7.60 6.18 -2.24
CA ASN A 37 -8.96 5.95 -1.81
C ASN A 37 -9.80 5.32 -2.96
N GLU A 38 -11.08 5.06 -2.69
CA GLU A 38 -11.99 4.47 -3.69
C GLU A 38 -12.27 5.39 -4.88
N MET A 39 -12.00 6.69 -4.74
CA MET A 39 -12.10 7.69 -5.80
C MET A 39 -10.82 7.85 -6.62
N SER A 40 -9.80 7.02 -6.36
CA SER A 40 -8.47 7.13 -6.99
C SER A 40 -7.75 8.45 -6.70
N GLU A 41 -8.04 9.07 -5.55
CA GLU A 41 -7.29 10.22 -5.05
C GLU A 41 -6.10 9.76 -4.20
N GLU A 42 -4.98 10.45 -4.37
CA GLU A 42 -3.72 10.12 -3.71
C GLU A 42 -3.58 10.83 -2.36
N HIS A 43 -3.30 10.06 -1.31
CA HIS A 43 -3.05 10.59 0.03
C HIS A 43 -1.79 9.97 0.64
N ALA A 44 -0.98 10.81 1.27
CA ALA A 44 0.22 10.36 1.97
C ALA A 44 -0.12 9.63 3.28
N PHE A 45 0.71 8.66 3.65
CA PHE A 45 0.66 8.01 4.95
C PHE A 45 2.05 7.68 5.49
N THR A 46 2.12 7.37 6.78
CA THR A 46 3.26 6.67 7.38
C THR A 46 2.75 5.51 8.22
N SER A 47 3.35 4.32 8.09
CA SER A 47 2.97 3.22 8.97
C SER A 47 3.41 3.49 10.41
N VAL A 48 2.61 3.02 11.36
CA VAL A 48 2.98 2.95 12.77
C VAL A 48 3.51 1.55 13.07
N ASP A 49 2.77 0.55 12.62
CA ASP A 49 3.14 -0.85 12.75
C ASP A 49 2.64 -1.64 11.54
N VAL A 50 3.37 -2.73 11.24
CA VAL A 50 3.11 -3.58 10.07
C VAL A 50 3.21 -5.06 10.47
N SER A 51 2.40 -5.89 9.86
CA SER A 51 2.54 -7.36 9.82
C SER A 51 2.38 -7.84 8.38
N CYS A 52 2.66 -9.10 8.11
CA CYS A 52 2.36 -9.68 6.80
C CYS A 52 0.85 -9.70 6.48
N GLY A 53 -0.04 -9.50 7.47
CA GLY A 53 -1.49 -9.47 7.27
C GLY A 53 -2.14 -8.08 7.29
N GLY A 54 -1.42 -7.00 7.59
CA GLY A 54 -2.02 -5.68 7.74
C GLY A 54 -1.11 -4.65 8.40
N ALA A 55 -1.54 -3.39 8.39
CA ALA A 55 -0.78 -2.26 8.94
C ALA A 55 -1.68 -1.25 9.67
N ARG A 56 -1.09 -0.44 10.55
CA ARG A 56 -1.72 0.77 11.10
C ARG A 56 -1.07 1.96 10.40
N LEU A 57 -1.87 2.79 9.76
CA LEU A 57 -1.41 3.91 8.94
C LEU A 57 -1.83 5.22 9.60
N ARG A 58 -0.89 6.16 9.68
CA ARG A 58 -1.13 7.56 10.02
C ARG A 58 -1.33 8.35 8.74
N SER A 59 -2.43 9.09 8.63
CA SER A 59 -2.72 9.95 7.49
C SER A 59 -3.65 11.09 7.91
N ALA A 60 -3.58 12.23 7.21
CA ALA A 60 -4.55 13.31 7.36
C ALA A 60 -5.93 12.93 6.80
N GLU A 61 -5.96 12.00 5.83
CA GLU A 61 -7.18 11.56 5.17
C GLU A 61 -7.93 10.50 6.01
N ARG A 62 -9.25 10.65 6.11
CA ARG A 62 -10.11 9.74 6.88
C ARG A 62 -10.86 8.79 5.97
N VAL A 63 -10.39 7.54 5.90
CA VAL A 63 -11.01 6.50 5.05
C VAL A 63 -11.95 5.58 5.84
N PRO A 64 -13.25 5.49 5.53
CA PRO A 64 -14.20 4.73 6.36
C PRO A 64 -13.87 3.22 6.43
N PRO A 65 -14.19 2.53 7.55
CA PRO A 65 -14.07 1.08 7.64
C PRO A 65 -14.88 0.39 6.53
N GLY A 66 -14.32 -0.66 5.94
CA GLY A 66 -14.91 -1.37 4.81
C GLY A 66 -14.32 -0.97 3.46
N ALA A 67 -13.83 0.26 3.33
CA ALA A 67 -13.30 0.79 2.08
C ALA A 67 -12.10 -0.02 1.58
N ARG A 68 -12.00 -0.15 0.25
CA ARG A 68 -10.84 -0.74 -0.41
C ARG A 68 -9.87 0.35 -0.83
N ILE A 69 -8.61 0.17 -0.46
CA ILE A 69 -7.54 1.10 -0.84
C ILE A 69 -6.35 0.31 -1.39
N VAL A 70 -5.48 1.01 -2.12
CA VAL A 70 -4.19 0.45 -2.54
C VAL A 70 -3.08 1.25 -1.91
N CYS A 71 -2.27 0.62 -1.07
CA CYS A 71 -1.12 1.25 -0.41
C CYS A 71 0.16 0.98 -1.20
N TYR A 72 1.00 2.00 -1.35
CA TYR A 72 2.34 1.92 -1.90
C TYR A 72 3.30 2.32 -0.79
N PHE A 73 3.85 1.31 -0.12
CA PHE A 73 4.91 1.51 0.86
C PHE A 73 6.24 1.67 0.11
N GLU A 74 7.08 2.61 0.50
CA GLU A 74 8.38 2.78 -0.16
C GLU A 74 9.24 1.50 -0.12
N GLU A 75 9.21 0.75 0.99
CA GLU A 75 10.06 -0.45 1.15
C GLU A 75 9.36 -1.80 0.99
N LEU A 76 8.01 -1.83 0.99
CA LEU A 76 7.20 -3.05 0.78
C LEU A 76 6.49 -3.08 -0.58
N GLY A 77 6.48 -1.96 -1.29
CA GLY A 77 5.79 -1.80 -2.56
C GLY A 77 4.26 -1.81 -2.42
N ARG A 78 3.60 -2.21 -3.51
CA ARG A 78 2.14 -2.15 -3.67
C ARG A 78 1.41 -3.26 -2.93
N VAL A 79 0.46 -2.89 -2.08
CA VAL A 79 -0.40 -3.80 -1.32
C VAL A 79 -1.85 -3.34 -1.39
N ALA A 80 -2.75 -4.20 -1.88
CA ALA A 80 -4.18 -3.97 -1.81
C ALA A 80 -4.66 -4.18 -0.37
N CYS A 81 -5.57 -3.33 0.09
CA CYS A 81 -5.93 -3.22 1.49
C CYS A 81 -7.44 -3.04 1.64
N LYS A 82 -7.96 -3.51 2.77
CA LYS A 82 -9.29 -3.16 3.26
C LYS A 82 -9.14 -2.41 4.57
N VAL A 83 -9.77 -1.25 4.71
CA VAL A 83 -9.81 -0.55 5.99
C VAL A 83 -10.67 -1.35 6.97
N VAL A 84 -10.12 -1.67 8.14
CA VAL A 84 -10.81 -2.50 9.14
C VAL A 84 -11.30 -1.70 10.34
N ARG A 85 -10.68 -0.56 10.64
CA ARG A 85 -11.13 0.39 11.67
C ARG A 85 -10.44 1.74 11.56
N GLN A 86 -11.09 2.76 12.10
CA GLN A 86 -10.52 4.09 12.31
C GLN A 86 -9.61 4.11 13.56
N CYS A 87 -8.67 5.06 13.57
CA CYS A 87 -7.81 5.42 14.69
C CYS A 87 -7.86 6.94 14.87
N GLU A 88 -7.33 7.45 15.98
CA GLU A 88 -7.26 8.89 16.24
C GLU A 88 -6.43 9.63 15.18
N ASP A 89 -5.28 9.06 14.79
CA ASP A 89 -4.31 9.63 13.87
C ASP A 89 -4.31 8.99 12.47
N GLY A 90 -5.34 8.20 12.13
CA GLY A 90 -5.44 7.54 10.83
C GLY A 90 -6.34 6.31 10.88
N PHE A 91 -5.88 5.18 10.35
CA PHE A 91 -6.70 3.97 10.25
C PHE A 91 -5.88 2.68 10.16
N ALA A 92 -6.51 1.54 10.45
CA ALA A 92 -5.88 0.24 10.31
C ALA A 92 -6.43 -0.49 9.09
N VAL A 93 -5.55 -1.23 8.41
CA VAL A 93 -5.86 -1.99 7.20
C VAL A 93 -5.53 -3.47 7.37
N ALA A 94 -6.33 -4.31 6.74
CA ALA A 94 -5.99 -5.70 6.45
C ALA A 94 -5.48 -5.81 5.01
N PHE A 95 -4.43 -6.58 4.80
CA PHE A 95 -3.86 -6.80 3.47
C PHE A 95 -4.66 -7.85 2.71
N LEU A 96 -5.07 -7.49 1.50
CA LEU A 96 -5.77 -8.34 0.54
C LEU A 96 -4.74 -8.99 -0.38
N THR A 97 -4.04 -10.01 0.13
CA THR A 97 -2.91 -10.63 -0.56
C THR A 97 -2.97 -12.16 -0.54
N THR A 98 -2.43 -12.78 -1.60
CA THR A 98 -2.26 -14.23 -1.70
C THR A 98 -1.27 -14.75 -0.65
N PRO A 99 -1.30 -16.05 -0.29
CA PRO A 99 -0.32 -16.65 0.62
C PRO A 99 1.12 -16.40 0.17
N HIS A 100 1.44 -16.65 -1.10
CA HIS A 100 2.79 -16.44 -1.63
C HIS A 100 3.30 -15.00 -1.45
N LYS A 101 2.48 -14.00 -1.76
CA LYS A 101 2.86 -12.59 -1.57
C LYS A 101 2.92 -12.20 -0.09
N ARG A 102 2.17 -12.89 0.78
CA ARG A 102 2.26 -12.74 2.23
C ARG A 102 3.60 -13.22 2.78
N ASP A 103 4.10 -14.34 2.26
CA ASP A 103 5.42 -14.88 2.64
C ASP A 103 6.52 -13.91 2.23
N LYS A 104 6.45 -13.36 1.01
CA LYS A 104 7.37 -12.29 0.56
C LYS A 104 7.33 -11.05 1.44
N LEU A 105 6.15 -10.65 1.93
CA LEU A 105 6.04 -9.55 2.90
C LEU A 105 6.69 -9.90 4.23
N ALA A 106 6.53 -11.13 4.73
CA ALA A 106 7.15 -11.58 5.96
C ALA A 106 8.68 -11.60 5.86
N ASP A 107 9.22 -12.12 4.76
CA ASP A 107 10.66 -12.10 4.46
C ASP A 107 11.17 -10.65 4.44
N ARG A 108 10.45 -9.76 3.76
CA ARG A 108 10.84 -8.35 3.65
C ARG A 108 10.82 -7.63 4.99
N LEU A 109 9.79 -7.84 5.80
CA LEU A 109 9.70 -7.27 7.15
C LEU A 109 10.82 -7.79 8.06
N THR A 110 11.16 -9.07 7.96
CA THR A 110 12.29 -9.66 8.70
C THR A 110 13.61 -9.00 8.29
N TRP A 111 13.84 -8.84 6.98
CA TRP A 111 15.02 -8.15 6.48
C TRP A 111 15.08 -6.69 6.94
N LEU A 112 13.96 -5.96 6.88
CA LEU A 112 13.89 -4.55 7.29
C LEU A 112 14.22 -4.37 8.77
N LEU A 113 13.68 -5.23 9.64
CA LEU A 113 13.99 -5.17 11.07
C LEU A 113 15.47 -5.44 11.36
N ASN A 114 16.06 -6.44 10.69
CA ASN A 114 17.45 -6.77 10.88
C ASN A 114 18.36 -5.70 10.27
N ARG A 115 17.97 -5.13 9.11
CA ARG A 115 18.68 -4.02 8.49
C ARG A 115 18.60 -2.77 9.35
N GLU A 116 17.46 -2.42 9.93
CA GLU A 116 17.33 -1.25 10.80
C GLU A 116 18.19 -1.43 12.05
N ALA A 117 18.20 -2.62 12.65
CA ALA A 117 19.10 -2.95 13.77
C ALA A 117 20.60 -2.83 13.40
N LEU A 118 20.97 -3.09 12.15
CA LEU A 118 22.33 -2.97 11.63
C LEU A 118 22.67 -1.54 11.15
N ALA A 119 21.73 -0.84 10.51
CA ALA A 119 21.86 0.52 9.98
C ALA A 119 21.84 1.58 11.08
N LEU A 120 21.25 1.28 12.24
CA LEU A 120 21.45 2.06 13.47
C LEU A 120 22.92 2.08 13.93
N ARG A 121 23.80 1.21 13.40
CA ARG A 121 25.26 1.22 13.64
C ARG A 121 26.05 1.93 12.54
N GLU A 122 25.50 2.07 11.34
CA GLU A 122 26.17 2.63 10.15
C GLU A 122 25.19 3.53 9.41
N GLU A 123 25.13 4.79 9.80
CA GLU A 123 24.14 5.72 9.25
C GLU A 123 24.46 6.09 7.78
N ARG A 124 23.37 6.23 7.00
CA ARG A 124 23.20 7.02 5.76
C ARG A 124 23.53 6.35 4.42
N ALA A 125 22.49 5.75 3.82
CA ALA A 125 22.13 6.01 2.42
C ALA A 125 20.70 5.52 2.13
N ALA A 126 19.83 6.42 1.70
CA ALA A 126 18.52 6.09 1.13
C ALA A 126 18.65 6.01 -0.40
N PRO A 127 18.33 4.87 -1.05
CA PRO A 127 18.22 4.82 -2.50
C PRO A 127 16.80 5.21 -2.96
N ARG A 128 16.72 6.06 -4.00
CA ARG A 128 15.50 6.28 -4.80
C ARG A 128 15.46 5.21 -5.90
N TYR A 129 14.30 4.61 -6.16
CA TYR A 129 14.16 3.61 -7.23
C TYR A 129 13.28 4.13 -8.36
N GLU A 130 13.89 4.42 -9.51
CA GLU A 130 13.21 4.55 -10.79
C GLU A 130 12.84 3.14 -11.27
N THR A 131 11.54 2.84 -11.38
CA THR A 131 11.08 1.56 -11.95
C THR A 131 11.12 1.65 -13.48
N SER A 132 12.29 1.41 -14.06
CA SER A 132 12.45 1.17 -15.51
C SER A 132 12.51 -0.34 -15.77
N GLY A 133 11.71 -0.85 -16.71
CA GLY A 133 11.70 -2.29 -17.01
C GLY A 133 10.75 -2.70 -18.16
N PRO A 134 10.87 -3.93 -18.69
CA PRO A 134 9.99 -4.42 -19.75
C PRO A 134 8.58 -4.70 -19.22
N ALA A 135 7.57 -4.40 -20.04
CA ALA A 135 6.16 -4.68 -19.78
C ALA A 135 5.45 -5.21 -21.03
N VAL A 136 4.32 -5.87 -20.82
CA VAL A 136 3.38 -6.25 -21.89
C VAL A 136 2.04 -5.60 -21.60
N VAL A 137 1.58 -4.78 -22.54
CA VAL A 137 0.24 -4.17 -22.53
C VAL A 137 -0.63 -4.95 -23.49
N ARG A 138 -1.78 -5.44 -23.05
CA ARG A 138 -2.76 -6.09 -23.92
C ARG A 138 -3.76 -5.07 -24.42
N LEU A 139 -3.93 -5.00 -25.73
CA LEU A 139 -4.89 -4.13 -26.39
C LEU A 139 -6.30 -4.73 -26.34
N SER A 140 -7.28 -3.93 -26.74
CA SER A 140 -8.70 -4.31 -26.70
C SER A 140 -9.05 -5.48 -27.63
N ASP A 141 -8.30 -5.63 -28.72
CA ASP A 141 -8.38 -6.73 -29.69
C ASP A 141 -7.64 -8.01 -29.24
N GLY A 142 -6.99 -7.98 -28.07
CA GLY A 142 -6.19 -9.08 -27.51
C GLY A 142 -4.71 -9.06 -27.90
N THR A 143 -4.28 -8.14 -28.76
CA THR A 143 -2.89 -8.00 -29.21
C THR A 143 -1.97 -7.71 -28.02
N ALA A 144 -0.83 -8.41 -27.94
CA ALA A 144 0.18 -8.18 -26.92
C ALA A 144 1.22 -7.16 -27.42
N LEU A 145 1.21 -5.98 -26.82
CA LEU A 145 2.13 -4.89 -27.11
C LEU A 145 3.31 -4.91 -26.12
N HIS A 146 4.50 -5.21 -26.64
CA HIS A 146 5.74 -5.12 -25.84
C HIS A 146 6.13 -3.66 -25.61
N CYS A 147 6.39 -3.31 -24.35
CA CYS A 147 6.67 -1.95 -23.91
C CYS A 147 7.87 -1.88 -22.96
N ARG A 148 8.42 -0.68 -22.79
CA ARG A 148 9.24 -0.29 -21.64
C ARG A 148 8.44 0.63 -20.73
N VAL A 149 8.48 0.35 -19.45
CA VAL A 149 7.95 1.24 -18.41
C VAL A 149 8.90 2.42 -18.24
N LYS A 150 8.37 3.64 -18.39
CA LYS A 150 9.10 4.89 -18.11
C LYS A 150 8.85 5.32 -16.67
N ASP A 151 7.58 5.30 -16.27
CA ASP A 151 7.13 5.60 -14.92
C ASP A 151 5.90 4.77 -14.60
N ILE A 152 5.69 4.47 -13.32
CA ILE A 152 4.45 3.92 -12.82
C ILE A 152 4.02 4.81 -11.68
N SER A 153 2.81 5.32 -11.80
CA SER A 153 2.17 6.06 -10.75
C SER A 153 0.94 5.33 -10.25
N LEU A 154 0.33 5.98 -9.29
CA LEU A 154 -0.83 5.52 -8.60
C LEU A 154 -2.08 5.57 -9.48
N THR A 155 -2.17 6.57 -10.36
CA THR A 155 -3.30 6.80 -11.27
C THR A 155 -3.00 6.36 -12.71
N GLY A 156 -1.76 6.02 -13.02
CA GLY A 156 -1.39 5.63 -14.37
C GLY A 156 0.02 5.07 -14.52
N ALA A 157 0.45 4.93 -15.77
CA ALA A 157 1.83 4.66 -16.12
C ALA A 157 2.19 5.33 -17.45
N GLY A 158 3.41 5.85 -17.53
CA GLY A 158 4.08 6.18 -18.79
C GLY A 158 4.77 4.94 -19.35
N LEU A 159 4.44 4.57 -20.58
CA LEU A 159 5.04 3.46 -21.30
C LEU A 159 5.54 3.90 -22.68
N GLU A 160 6.48 3.14 -23.21
CA GLU A 160 7.00 3.27 -24.57
C GLU A 160 6.87 1.93 -25.30
N ALA A 161 6.18 1.91 -26.43
CA ALA A 161 6.07 0.74 -27.29
C ALA A 161 7.42 0.42 -27.97
N THR A 162 7.86 -0.84 -27.90
CA THR A 162 9.22 -1.21 -28.32
C THR A 162 9.34 -1.39 -29.84
N ALA A 163 8.28 -1.85 -30.52
CA ALA A 163 8.31 -2.25 -31.93
C ALA A 163 7.24 -1.58 -32.81
N SER A 164 6.19 -1.02 -32.22
CA SER A 164 5.08 -0.38 -32.94
C SER A 164 4.81 1.02 -32.39
N GLY A 165 3.83 1.72 -32.97
CA GLY A 165 3.32 2.98 -32.42
C GLY A 165 2.56 2.78 -31.10
N ALA A 166 2.35 3.89 -30.40
CA ALA A 166 1.47 3.95 -29.24
C ALA A 166 0.02 3.57 -29.62
N PRO A 167 -0.74 2.92 -28.72
CA PRO A 167 -2.16 2.68 -28.94
C PRO A 167 -2.95 4.01 -29.00
N ALA A 168 -4.16 3.96 -29.53
CA ALA A 168 -4.98 5.15 -29.70
C ALA A 168 -5.43 5.72 -28.34
N VAL A 169 -5.50 7.06 -28.24
CA VAL A 169 -6.13 7.72 -27.08
C VAL A 169 -7.59 7.28 -26.96
N GLY A 170 -8.03 6.97 -25.75
CA GLY A 170 -9.33 6.39 -25.43
C GLY A 170 -9.36 4.86 -25.46
N GLU A 171 -8.33 4.19 -25.97
CA GLU A 171 -8.30 2.73 -26.00
C GLU A 171 -8.15 2.16 -24.58
N VAL A 172 -8.98 1.16 -24.26
CA VAL A 172 -8.87 0.42 -23.00
C VAL A 172 -7.90 -0.73 -23.17
N VAL A 173 -6.84 -0.69 -22.38
CA VAL A 173 -5.74 -1.66 -22.40
C VAL A 173 -5.56 -2.32 -21.04
N THR A 174 -4.82 -3.41 -21.00
CA THR A 174 -4.47 -4.12 -19.75
C THR A 174 -2.96 -4.21 -19.59
N ALA A 175 -2.41 -3.56 -18.57
CA ALA A 175 -1.01 -3.66 -18.19
C ALA A 175 -0.87 -4.63 -17.00
N GLY A 176 -0.33 -5.83 -17.26
CA GLY A 176 -0.27 -6.89 -16.26
C GLY A 176 -1.68 -7.36 -15.84
N THR A 177 -2.14 -6.91 -14.68
CA THR A 177 -3.50 -7.20 -14.15
C THR A 177 -4.39 -5.94 -14.06
N LEU A 178 -3.85 -4.77 -14.38
CA LEU A 178 -4.54 -3.50 -14.26
C LEU A 178 -5.12 -3.11 -15.62
N ARG A 179 -6.41 -2.78 -15.64
CA ARG A 179 -7.03 -2.14 -16.81
C ARG A 179 -6.79 -0.64 -16.74
N GLY A 180 -6.65 -0.03 -17.90
CA GLY A 180 -6.50 1.41 -17.99
C GLY A 180 -6.87 1.94 -19.37
N GLU A 181 -7.13 3.24 -19.43
CA GLU A 181 -7.42 3.98 -20.65
C GLU A 181 -6.17 4.70 -21.11
N VAL A 182 -5.86 4.67 -22.40
CA VAL A 182 -4.81 5.52 -22.95
C VAL A 182 -5.30 6.97 -22.95
N VAL A 183 -4.65 7.85 -22.18
CA VAL A 183 -5.06 9.27 -22.03
C VAL A 183 -4.17 10.24 -22.82
N ARG A 184 -3.01 9.77 -23.29
CA ARG A 184 -2.09 10.52 -24.16
C ARG A 184 -1.26 9.54 -24.97
N ALA A 185 -0.93 9.89 -26.21
CA ALA A 185 -0.08 9.10 -27.08
C ALA A 185 0.71 10.02 -28.03
N GLU A 186 2.02 9.80 -28.16
CA GLU A 186 2.90 10.51 -29.08
C GLU A 186 3.98 9.57 -29.61
N GLY A 187 3.97 9.32 -30.92
CA GLY A 187 4.89 8.37 -31.55
C GLY A 187 4.77 6.96 -30.96
N ARG A 188 5.69 6.61 -30.06
CA ARG A 188 5.70 5.32 -29.34
C ARG A 188 5.41 5.46 -27.85
N GLU A 189 5.41 6.67 -27.32
CA GLU A 189 5.17 6.93 -25.90
C GLU A 189 3.69 7.13 -25.65
N PHE A 190 3.19 6.57 -24.55
CA PHE A 190 1.80 6.72 -24.16
C PHE A 190 1.63 6.66 -22.66
N GLY A 191 0.60 7.38 -22.19
CA GLY A 191 0.19 7.37 -20.80
C GLY A 191 -1.11 6.58 -20.67
N ILE A 192 -1.14 5.61 -19.76
CA ILE A 192 -2.36 4.93 -19.35
C ILE A 192 -2.84 5.53 -18.04
N ARG A 193 -4.14 5.80 -17.91
CA ARG A 193 -4.83 6.05 -16.64
C ARG A 193 -5.54 4.78 -16.19
N TRP A 194 -5.34 4.33 -14.96
CA TRP A 194 -6.01 3.13 -14.46
C TRP A 194 -7.52 3.33 -14.35
N ILE A 195 -8.29 2.35 -14.81
CA ILE A 195 -9.74 2.29 -14.65
C ILE A 195 -9.99 1.19 -13.61
N VAL A 196 -10.61 1.58 -12.49
CA VAL A 196 -10.95 0.69 -11.37
C VAL A 196 -12.20 -0.12 -11.68
#